data_AF-A0A017T881-F1
#
_entry.id   AF-A0A017T881-F1
#
_cell.length_a   1.000
_cell.length_b   1.000
_cell.length_c   1.000
_cell.angle_alpha   90.00
_cell.angle_beta   90.00
_cell.angle_gamma   90.00
#
_symmetry.space_group_name_H-M   'P 1'
#
loop_
_entity.id
_entity.type
_entity.pdbx_description
1 polymer ?
#
loop_
_entity_poly.entity_id
_entity_poly.type
_entity_poly.pdbx_seq_one_letter_code
_entity_poly.pdbx_strand_id
1 'polypeptide(L)'
;MDLIVCLGDTLTHLPDVGAVEGLFEDVRACLGEGGVFVATFRDYVTAPLQGEKRFIPVRGDEDRILTCVLEYGEATVTVHDVLHERRGVAWQLRVSSYPKLRLAPAWVVEALAARGFAVQQEAGPGGMVRVVARHTGR
;
A
#
# COMPACT_ATOMS: atom_id res chain seq x y z
N MET A 1 7.64 22.40 -5.02
CA MET A 1 7.89 20.95 -5.20
C MET A 1 6.92 20.46 -6.25
N ASP A 2 7.40 19.72 -7.22
CA ASP A 2 6.60 19.43 -8.43
C ASP A 2 6.09 17.98 -8.46
N LEU A 3 6.73 17.10 -7.69
CA LEU A 3 6.36 15.69 -7.59
C LEU A 3 6.58 15.15 -6.17
N ILE A 4 5.58 14.46 -5.64
CA ILE A 4 5.67 13.60 -4.45
C ILE A 4 5.26 12.20 -4.85
N VAL A 5 5.99 11.19 -4.36
CA VAL A 5 5.65 9.78 -4.61
C VAL A 5 5.57 8.98 -3.31
N CYS A 6 4.53 8.17 -3.16
CA CYS A 6 4.34 7.18 -2.10
C CYS A 6 4.10 5.82 -2.76
N LEU A 7 5.19 5.13 -3.12
CA LEU A 7 5.17 3.96 -3.99
C LEU A 7 5.17 2.64 -3.22
N GLY A 8 4.99 1.55 -3.97
CA GLY A 8 4.84 0.21 -3.44
C GLY A 8 3.50 0.09 -2.74
N ASP A 9 3.54 -0.27 -1.46
CA ASP A 9 2.37 -0.40 -0.62
C ASP A 9 2.58 0.35 0.70
N THR A 10 3.33 1.46 0.63
CA THR A 10 3.79 2.22 1.79
C THR A 10 2.65 2.98 2.46
N LEU A 11 1.70 3.51 1.67
CA LEU A 11 0.57 4.28 2.20
C LEU A 11 -0.23 3.50 3.24
N THR A 12 -0.38 2.19 3.05
CA THR A 12 -1.15 1.31 3.95
C THR A 12 -0.40 0.98 5.24
N HIS A 13 0.86 1.40 5.42
CA HIS A 13 1.55 1.28 6.71
C HIS A 13 1.18 2.37 7.72
N LEU A 14 0.45 3.41 7.29
CA LEU A 14 -0.05 4.43 8.22
C LEU A 14 -1.04 3.79 9.21
N PRO A 15 -1.02 4.25 10.48
CA PRO A 15 -1.71 3.55 11.57
C PRO A 15 -3.24 3.59 11.43
N ASP A 16 -3.77 4.64 10.83
CA ASP A 16 -5.20 4.88 10.68
C ASP A 16 -5.49 5.87 9.53
N VAL A 17 -6.78 6.05 9.27
CA VAL A 17 -7.30 6.95 8.23
C VAL A 17 -6.92 8.41 8.51
N GLY A 18 -6.90 8.84 9.77
CA GLY A 18 -6.53 10.21 10.14
C GLY A 18 -5.06 10.53 9.81
N ALA A 19 -4.16 9.56 9.98
CA ALA A 19 -2.77 9.70 9.56
C ALA A 19 -2.62 9.80 8.04
N VAL A 20 -3.47 9.11 7.27
CA VAL A 20 -3.51 9.25 5.80
C VAL A 20 -4.00 10.63 5.39
N GLU A 21 -5.04 11.14 6.05
CA GLU A 21 -5.54 12.49 5.83
C GLU A 21 -4.48 13.55 6.16
N GLY A 22 -3.77 13.40 7.29
CA GLY A 22 -2.66 14.27 7.66
C GLY A 22 -1.55 14.29 6.59
N LEU A 23 -1.16 13.11 6.09
CA LEU A 23 -0.22 13.02 4.97
C LEU A 23 -0.73 13.78 3.73
N PHE A 24 -2.02 13.70 3.40
CA PHE A 24 -2.58 14.42 2.25
C PHE A 24 -2.59 15.94 2.44
N GLU A 25 -2.80 16.43 3.67
CA GLU A 25 -2.62 17.85 3.99
C GLU A 25 -1.17 18.30 3.81
N ASP A 26 -0.22 17.51 4.31
CA ASP A 26 1.21 17.81 4.17
C ASP A 26 1.63 17.83 2.68
N VAL A 27 1.18 16.84 1.92
CA VAL A 27 1.37 16.76 0.46
C VAL A 27 0.81 18.00 -0.24
N ARG A 28 -0.39 18.43 0.15
CA ARG A 28 -1.04 19.64 -0.38
C ARG A 28 -0.24 20.90 -0.06
N ALA A 29 0.23 21.04 1.17
CA ALA A 29 1.00 22.20 1.61
C ALA A 29 2.37 22.29 0.91
N CYS A 30 2.98 21.15 0.57
CA CYS A 30 4.29 21.11 -0.09
C CYS A 30 4.24 21.27 -1.61
N LEU A 31 3.17 20.81 -2.27
CA LEU A 31 3.06 20.85 -3.73
C LEU A 31 2.64 22.22 -4.25
N GLY A 32 3.41 22.72 -5.23
CA GLY A 32 3.03 23.93 -5.96
C GLY A 32 1.82 23.70 -6.87
N GLU A 33 1.27 24.76 -7.46
CA GLU A 33 0.25 24.64 -8.51
C GLU A 33 0.75 23.74 -9.65
N GLY A 34 -0.09 22.81 -10.10
CA GLY A 34 0.26 21.84 -11.13
C GLY A 34 1.16 20.69 -10.67
N GLY A 35 1.66 20.73 -9.43
CA GLY A 35 2.44 19.66 -8.83
C GLY A 35 1.64 18.36 -8.70
N VAL A 36 2.33 17.22 -8.68
CA VAL A 36 1.70 15.90 -8.74
C VAL A 36 2.06 15.07 -7.52
N PHE A 37 1.06 14.40 -6.94
CA PHE A 37 1.24 13.32 -5.99
C PHE A 37 0.89 11.99 -6.66
N VAL A 38 1.78 10.99 -6.54
CA VAL A 38 1.53 9.63 -7.01
C VAL A 38 1.60 8.67 -5.85
N ALA A 39 0.52 7.93 -5.61
CA ALA A 39 0.50 6.85 -4.64
C ALA A 39 0.23 5.51 -5.32
N THR A 40 0.88 4.45 -4.86
CA THR A 40 0.46 3.08 -5.16
C THR A 40 0.20 2.33 -3.87
N PHE A 41 -0.80 1.44 -3.88
CA PHE A 41 -1.15 0.58 -2.75
C PHE A 41 -2.03 -0.58 -3.21
N ARG A 42 -2.22 -1.59 -2.35
CA ARG A 42 -3.14 -2.70 -2.62
C ARG A 42 -4.55 -2.39 -2.15
N ASP A 43 -5.54 -2.77 -2.95
CA ASP A 43 -6.94 -2.73 -2.56
C ASP A 43 -7.29 -3.95 -1.68
N TYR A 44 -7.31 -3.73 -0.37
CA TYR A 44 -7.71 -4.72 0.62
C TYR A 44 -9.19 -4.65 1.01
N VAL A 45 -9.98 -3.79 0.34
CA VAL A 45 -11.37 -3.52 0.69
C VAL A 45 -12.32 -4.14 -0.31
N THR A 46 -12.15 -3.86 -1.61
CA THR A 46 -13.16 -4.19 -2.63
C THR A 46 -13.23 -5.70 -2.92
N ALA A 47 -12.09 -6.38 -2.91
CA ALA A 47 -11.98 -7.80 -3.26
C ALA A 47 -10.99 -8.53 -2.34
N PRO A 48 -11.34 -8.71 -1.05
CA PRO A 48 -10.45 -9.36 -0.10
C PRO A 48 -10.14 -10.80 -0.53
N LEU A 49 -8.86 -11.14 -0.60
CA LEU A 49 -8.40 -12.47 -1.00
C LEU A 49 -8.92 -13.53 -0.01
N GLN A 50 -9.40 -14.65 -0.55
CA GLN A 50 -9.99 -15.74 0.23
C GLN A 50 -9.19 -17.03 0.07
N GLY A 51 -9.27 -17.90 1.09
CA GLY A 51 -8.64 -19.22 1.07
C GLY A 51 -7.14 -19.15 0.79
N GLU A 52 -6.69 -20.00 -0.15
CA GLU A 52 -5.30 -20.11 -0.60
C GLU A 52 -4.75 -18.85 -1.28
N LYS A 53 -5.62 -17.98 -1.82
CA LYS A 53 -5.19 -16.72 -2.46
C LYS A 53 -4.54 -15.75 -1.47
N ARG A 54 -4.70 -16.00 -0.15
CA ARG A 54 -4.05 -15.21 0.92
C ARG A 54 -2.57 -15.55 1.11
N PHE A 55 -2.06 -16.61 0.48
CA PHE A 55 -0.67 -17.03 0.56
C PHE A 55 0.06 -16.56 -0.70
N ILE A 56 0.85 -15.51 -0.56
CA ILE A 56 1.47 -14.79 -1.67
C ILE A 56 2.97 -15.11 -1.69
N PRO A 57 3.46 -15.86 -2.69
CA PRO A 57 4.90 -16.00 -2.88
C PRO A 57 5.47 -14.65 -3.31
N VAL A 58 6.32 -14.07 -2.48
CA VAL A 58 6.91 -12.74 -2.74
C VAL A 58 8.27 -12.87 -3.41
N ARG A 59 9.11 -13.77 -2.92
CA ARG A 59 10.43 -14.03 -3.51
C ARG A 59 10.91 -15.44 -3.16
N GLY A 60 11.59 -16.07 -4.10
CA GLY A 60 12.24 -17.35 -3.90
C GLY A 60 13.56 -17.42 -4.67
N ASP A 61 14.59 -17.95 -4.03
CA ASP A 61 15.85 -18.38 -4.64
C ASP A 61 16.36 -19.65 -3.92
N GLU A 62 17.57 -20.10 -4.25
CA GLU A 62 18.14 -21.35 -3.70
C GLU A 62 18.27 -21.35 -2.17
N ASP A 63 18.44 -20.16 -1.59
CA ASP A 63 18.72 -19.99 -0.17
C ASP A 63 17.56 -19.36 0.61
N ARG A 64 16.58 -18.75 -0.05
CA ARG A 64 15.48 -18.03 0.63
C ARG A 64 14.14 -18.21 -0.06
N ILE A 65 13.11 -18.45 0.74
CA ILE A 65 11.71 -18.47 0.28
C ILE A 65 10.90 -17.56 1.20
N LEU A 66 10.38 -16.47 0.67
CA LEU A 66 9.50 -15.53 1.36
C LEU A 66 8.07 -15.67 0.83
N THR A 67 7.18 -16.05 1.73
CA THR A 67 5.73 -16.05 1.50
C THR A 67 5.08 -15.07 2.46
N CYS A 68 4.24 -14.17 1.97
CA CYS A 68 3.37 -13.36 2.81
C CYS A 68 2.01 -14.05 2.96
N VAL A 69 1.47 -14.10 4.17
CA VAL A 69 0.13 -14.60 4.46
C VAL A 69 -0.74 -13.45 4.96
N LEU A 70 -1.90 -13.26 4.35
CA LEU A 70 -2.82 -12.18 4.70
C LEU A 70 -3.90 -12.65 5.67
N GLU A 71 -4.00 -12.00 6.82
CA GLU A 71 -5.09 -12.17 7.78
C GLU A 71 -5.94 -10.90 7.81
N TYR A 72 -7.15 -10.98 7.26
CA TYR A 72 -8.06 -9.84 7.15
C TYR A 72 -8.80 -9.61 8.47
N GLY A 73 -8.61 -8.44 9.06
CA GLY A 73 -9.46 -7.87 10.10
C GLY A 73 -10.42 -6.83 9.54
N GLU A 74 -11.13 -6.13 10.42
CA GLU A 74 -12.12 -5.12 10.02
C GLU A 74 -11.46 -3.88 9.40
N ALA A 75 -10.56 -3.21 10.14
CA ALA A 75 -9.88 -2.00 9.69
C ALA A 75 -8.51 -2.27 9.05
N THR A 76 -7.89 -3.40 9.34
CA THR A 76 -6.52 -3.73 8.89
C THR A 76 -6.44 -5.14 8.30
N VAL A 77 -5.41 -5.38 7.50
CA VAL A 77 -4.91 -6.71 7.13
C VAL A 77 -3.59 -6.90 7.84
N THR A 78 -3.49 -7.92 8.69
CA THR A 78 -2.19 -8.34 9.22
C THR A 78 -1.46 -9.14 8.15
N VAL A 79 -0.28 -8.66 7.77
CA VAL A 79 0.63 -9.37 6.88
C VAL A 79 1.58 -10.17 7.75
N HIS A 80 1.62 -11.48 7.55
CA HIS A 80 2.59 -12.37 8.17
C HIS A 80 3.67 -12.71 7.13
N ASP A 81 4.91 -12.38 7.40
CA ASP A 81 6.05 -12.82 6.61
C ASP A 81 6.52 -14.18 7.11
N VAL A 82 6.45 -15.18 6.23
CA VAL A 82 6.91 -16.54 6.47
C VAL A 82 8.17 -16.74 5.64
N LEU A 83 9.33 -16.51 6.25
CA LEU A 83 10.63 -16.58 5.61
C LEU A 83 11.34 -17.88 5.97
N HIS A 84 11.56 -18.74 4.98
CA HIS A 84 12.49 -19.85 5.09
C HIS A 84 13.87 -19.40 4.58
N GLU A 85 14.91 -19.53 5.41
CA GLU A 85 16.30 -19.28 5.03
C GLU A 85 17.12 -20.57 5.18
N ARG A 86 17.87 -20.94 4.13
CA ARG A 86 18.83 -22.04 4.19
C ARG A 86 20.06 -21.58 4.97
N ARG A 87 20.45 -22.34 5.98
CA ARG A 87 21.67 -22.18 6.76
C ARG A 87 22.48 -23.47 6.66
N GLY A 88 23.40 -23.52 5.70
CA GLY A 88 24.13 -24.73 5.35
C GLY A 88 23.21 -25.80 4.76
N VAL A 89 23.11 -26.96 5.43
CA VAL A 89 22.27 -28.08 4.97
C VAL A 89 20.82 -28.02 5.48
N ALA A 90 20.52 -27.12 6.42
CA ALA A 90 19.21 -27.03 7.07
C ALA A 90 18.44 -25.78 6.66
N TRP A 91 17.11 -25.86 6.71
CA TRP A 91 16.23 -24.70 6.59
C TRP A 91 15.86 -24.18 7.98
N GLN A 92 15.82 -22.86 8.13
CA GLN A 92 15.32 -22.17 9.30
C GLN A 92 14.11 -21.33 8.93
N LEU A 93 13.04 -21.44 9.73
CA LEU A 93 11.85 -20.61 9.58
C LEU A 93 11.95 -19.38 10.50
N ARG A 94 11.67 -18.22 9.94
CA ARG A 94 11.48 -16.96 10.65
C ARG A 94 10.11 -16.41 10.29
N VAL A 95 9.36 -15.97 11.30
CA VAL A 95 8.05 -15.37 11.13
C VAL A 95 8.03 -13.98 11.76
N SER A 96 7.49 -13.01 11.05
CA SER A 96 7.16 -11.68 11.56
C SER A 96 5.79 -11.26 11.07
N SER A 97 5.18 -10.27 11.72
CA SER A 97 3.91 -9.73 11.25
C SER A 97 3.81 -8.23 11.47
N TYR A 98 3.00 -7.59 10.65
CA TYR A 98 2.72 -6.17 10.74
C TYR A 98 1.35 -5.84 10.12
N PRO A 99 0.64 -4.83 10.65
CA PRO A 99 -0.64 -4.42 10.10
C PRO A 99 -0.45 -3.59 8.83
N LYS A 100 -1.44 -3.67 7.95
CA LYS A 100 -1.68 -2.72 6.86
C LYS A 100 -3.11 -2.22 6.95
N LEU A 101 -3.29 -0.92 6.83
CA LEU A 101 -4.60 -0.28 6.78
C LEU A 101 -5.38 -0.74 5.54
N ARG A 102 -6.66 -1.09 5.74
CA ARG A 102 -7.58 -1.41 4.65
C ARG A 102 -8.11 -0.13 4.04
N LEU A 103 -7.43 0.34 2.99
CA LEU A 103 -7.74 1.58 2.31
C LEU A 103 -8.54 1.33 1.03
N ALA A 104 -9.77 1.83 0.96
CA ALA A 104 -10.58 1.74 -0.25
C ALA A 104 -10.06 2.73 -1.30
N PRO A 105 -9.81 2.31 -2.55
CA PRO A 105 -9.35 3.23 -3.59
C PRO A 105 -10.26 4.44 -3.82
N ALA A 106 -11.58 4.23 -3.80
CA ALA A 106 -12.55 5.30 -3.96
C ALA A 106 -12.43 6.35 -2.84
N TRP A 107 -12.26 5.91 -1.60
CA TRP A 107 -12.05 6.81 -0.46
C TRP A 107 -10.77 7.64 -0.62
N VAL A 108 -9.67 7.05 -1.10
CA VAL A 108 -8.42 7.79 -1.35
C VAL A 108 -8.62 8.88 -2.40
N VAL A 109 -9.33 8.56 -3.48
CA VAL A 109 -9.67 9.50 -4.55
C VAL A 109 -10.49 10.67 -4.01
N GLU A 110 -11.54 10.37 -3.23
CA GLU A 110 -12.42 11.38 -2.63
C GLU A 110 -11.66 12.26 -1.62
N ALA A 111 -10.82 11.66 -0.77
CA ALA A 111 -10.03 12.38 0.22
C ALA A 111 -9.05 13.36 -0.41
N LEU A 112 -8.38 12.98 -1.50
CA LEU A 112 -7.50 13.87 -2.26
C LEU A 112 -8.30 14.93 -3.03
N ALA A 113 -9.44 14.57 -3.63
CA ALA A 113 -10.29 15.52 -4.35
C ALA A 113 -10.86 16.61 -3.42
N ALA A 114 -11.29 16.24 -2.21
CA ALA A 114 -11.73 17.17 -1.17
C ALA A 114 -10.64 18.18 -0.80
N ARG A 115 -9.38 17.77 -0.97
CA ARG A 115 -8.19 18.60 -0.80
C ARG A 115 -7.73 19.19 -2.12
N GLY A 116 -8.62 19.51 -3.07
CA GLY A 116 -8.31 20.29 -4.29
C GLY A 116 -7.26 19.69 -5.22
N PHE A 117 -7.16 18.36 -5.24
CA PHE A 117 -6.47 17.65 -6.31
C PHE A 117 -7.45 17.20 -7.39
N ALA A 118 -7.02 17.23 -8.65
CA ALA A 118 -7.64 16.48 -9.72
C ALA A 118 -7.04 15.07 -9.73
N VAL A 119 -7.86 14.05 -9.50
CA VAL A 119 -7.38 12.70 -9.19
C VAL A 119 -7.77 11.70 -10.28
N GLN A 120 -6.82 10.86 -10.68
CA GLN A 120 -7.02 9.73 -11.57
C GLN A 120 -6.62 8.45 -10.85
N GLN A 121 -7.46 7.42 -10.95
CA GLN A 121 -7.18 6.07 -10.47
C GLN A 121 -6.91 5.16 -11.67
N GLU A 122 -5.85 4.36 -11.57
CA GLU A 122 -5.39 3.46 -12.62
C GLU A 122 -5.01 2.10 -12.04
N ALA A 123 -5.06 1.07 -12.88
CA ALA A 123 -4.47 -0.22 -12.54
C ALA A 123 -2.94 -0.10 -12.50
N GLY A 124 -2.34 -0.54 -11.40
CA GLY A 124 -0.90 -0.62 -11.20
C GLY A 124 -0.34 -2.03 -11.44
N PRO A 125 0.99 -2.17 -11.50
CA PRO A 125 1.65 -3.46 -11.63
C PRO A 125 1.29 -4.41 -10.48
N GLY A 126 1.25 -5.72 -10.74
CA GLY A 126 1.09 -6.74 -9.70
C GLY A 126 -0.21 -6.64 -8.90
N GLY A 127 -1.27 -6.12 -9.52
CA GLY A 127 -2.59 -5.95 -8.90
C GLY A 127 -2.67 -4.79 -7.90
N MET A 128 -1.71 -3.86 -7.92
CA MET A 128 -1.80 -2.63 -7.16
C MET A 128 -2.77 -1.64 -7.81
N VAL A 129 -3.25 -0.69 -7.02
CA VAL A 129 -3.91 0.52 -7.47
C VAL A 129 -2.86 1.63 -7.57
N ARG A 130 -2.95 2.46 -8.60
CA ARG A 130 -2.21 3.71 -8.70
C ARG A 130 -3.18 4.88 -8.66
N VAL A 131 -2.89 5.87 -7.82
CA VAL A 131 -3.59 7.15 -7.75
C VAL A 131 -2.61 8.24 -8.17
N VAL A 132 -3.02 9.06 -9.14
CA VAL A 132 -2.28 10.24 -9.60
C VAL A 132 -3.14 11.46 -9.31
N ALA A 133 -2.67 12.32 -8.42
CA ALA A 133 -3.38 13.50 -7.93
C ALA A 133 -2.61 14.76 -8.32
N ARG A 134 -3.21 15.61 -9.16
CA ARG A 134 -2.61 16.88 -9.61
C ARG A 134 -3.19 18.05 -8.83
N HIS A 135 -2.34 18.86 -8.22
CA HIS A 135 -2.75 20.02 -7.44
C HIS A 135 -3.34 21.11 -8.35
N THR A 136 -4.56 21.57 -8.06
CA THR A 136 -5.34 22.42 -8.98
C THR A 136 -5.18 23.93 -8.79
N GLY A 137 -4.22 24.39 -7.98
CA GLY A 137 -3.87 25.81 -7.91
C GLY A 137 -4.94 26.73 -7.32
N ARG A 138 -5.76 26.23 -6.40
CA ARG A 138 -6.73 27.05 -5.65
C ARG A 138 -6.42 27.06 -4.15
#